data_AF-A0A917H9J8-F1
#
_entry.id   AF-A0A917H9J8-F1
#
_cell.length_a   1.000
_cell.length_b   1.000
_cell.length_c   1.000
_cell.angle_alpha   90.00
_cell.angle_beta   90.00
_cell.angle_gamma   90.00
#
_symmetry.space_group_name_H-M   'P 1'
#
loop_
_entity.id
_entity.type
_entity.pdbx_description
1 polymer ?
#
loop_
_entity_poly.entity_id
_entity_poly.type
_entity_poly.pdbx_seq_one_letter_code
_entity_poly.pdbx_strand_id
1 'polypeptide(L)'
;MNQIGRHTGKRKQWNRAVEALLLTTTSRDAAKAAGISETTLYRYLNDGSFRAMYNEAKRRMLDGTINKLRLASSGAVDVLEAIAHDPASPQSARVAAAKTLLEMAVRCGAIEEIEQRLLELEASNAKVIEGVRSEQDGLATPDSEVGESNWRGREVDNAGWNGAHDAATDNV
;
A
#
# COMPACT_ATOMS: atom_id res chain seq x y z
N MET A 1 2.20 -3.34 -34.94
CA MET A 1 1.49 -4.62 -34.72
C MET A 1 2.07 -5.38 -33.53
N ASN A 2 1.22 -5.69 -32.54
CA ASN A 2 1.32 -6.77 -31.53
C ASN A 2 2.34 -6.70 -30.36
N GLN A 3 2.16 -5.78 -29.41
CA GLN A 3 2.77 -5.84 -28.07
C GLN A 3 1.91 -6.55 -27.01
N ILE A 4 0.65 -6.92 -27.33
CA ILE A 4 -0.34 -7.43 -26.36
C ILE A 4 -0.06 -8.90 -25.95
N GLY A 5 0.61 -9.69 -26.80
CA GLY A 5 0.88 -11.12 -26.54
C GLY A 5 2.08 -11.43 -25.63
N ARG A 6 3.00 -10.47 -25.39
CA ARG A 6 4.22 -10.73 -24.60
C ARG A 6 4.01 -10.59 -23.10
N HIS A 7 3.04 -9.76 -22.68
CA HIS A 7 2.72 -9.51 -21.27
C HIS A 7 1.90 -10.64 -20.62
N THR A 8 1.02 -11.30 -21.39
CA THR A 8 0.18 -12.40 -20.91
C THR A 8 0.98 -13.65 -20.57
N GLY A 9 2.01 -13.97 -21.36
CA GLY A 9 2.92 -15.10 -21.10
C GLY A 9 3.72 -14.95 -19.81
N LYS A 10 4.26 -13.76 -19.54
CA LYS A 10 4.99 -13.45 -18.31
C LYS A 10 4.10 -13.62 -17.07
N ARG A 11 2.85 -13.10 -17.11
CA ARG A 11 1.87 -13.25 -16.03
C ARG A 11 1.52 -14.73 -15.75
N LYS A 12 1.33 -15.54 -16.80
CA LYS A 12 1.06 -16.99 -16.65
C LYS A 12 2.24 -17.75 -16.02
N GLN A 13 3.47 -17.45 -16.44
CA GLN A 13 4.67 -18.04 -15.82
C GLN A 13 4.81 -17.63 -14.35
N TRP A 14 4.50 -16.37 -14.04
CA TRP A 14 4.53 -15.84 -12.69
C TRP A 14 3.49 -16.49 -11.77
N ASN A 15 2.27 -16.70 -12.24
CA ASN A 15 1.24 -17.41 -11.46
C ASN A 15 1.68 -18.83 -11.10
N ARG A 16 2.22 -19.60 -12.06
CA ARG A 16 2.74 -20.96 -11.79
C ARG A 16 3.88 -20.95 -10.77
N ALA A 17 4.78 -19.97 -10.87
CA ALA A 17 5.88 -19.82 -9.91
C ALA A 17 5.35 -19.46 -8.50
N VAL A 18 4.33 -18.61 -8.39
CA VAL A 18 3.69 -18.29 -7.10
C VAL A 18 2.99 -19.51 -6.51
N GLU A 19 2.21 -20.24 -7.29
CA GLU A 19 1.55 -21.47 -6.84
C GLU A 19 2.57 -22.49 -6.32
N ALA A 20 3.65 -22.70 -7.09
CA ALA A 20 4.72 -23.61 -6.68
C ALA A 20 5.44 -23.15 -5.40
N LEU A 21 5.67 -21.84 -5.25
CA LEU A 21 6.27 -21.27 -4.04
C LEU A 21 5.36 -21.39 -2.79
N LEU A 22 4.04 -21.43 -2.96
CA LEU A 22 3.10 -21.60 -1.86
C LEU A 22 3.00 -23.06 -1.38
N LEU A 23 3.23 -24.02 -2.28
CA LEU A 23 3.05 -25.45 -2.02
C LEU A 23 4.35 -26.19 -1.65
N THR A 24 5.50 -25.51 -1.69
CA THR A 24 6.81 -26.13 -1.46
C THR A 24 7.60 -25.36 -0.40
N THR A 25 8.54 -26.05 0.24
CA THR A 25 9.38 -25.48 1.31
C THR A 25 10.69 -24.89 0.79
N THR A 26 11.14 -25.27 -0.41
CA THR A 26 12.42 -24.83 -0.98
C THR A 26 12.26 -24.19 -2.35
N SER A 27 13.11 -23.21 -2.66
CA SER A 27 13.12 -22.55 -3.98
C SER A 27 13.45 -23.53 -5.12
N ARG A 28 14.22 -24.59 -4.84
CA ARG A 28 14.55 -25.64 -5.80
C ARG A 28 13.32 -26.40 -6.23
N ASP A 29 12.53 -26.87 -5.26
CA ASP A 29 11.30 -27.62 -5.53
C ASP A 29 10.25 -26.72 -6.18
N ALA A 30 10.15 -25.46 -5.75
CA ALA A 30 9.28 -24.48 -6.39
C ALA A 30 9.64 -24.25 -7.86
N ALA A 31 10.93 -24.10 -8.18
CA ALA A 31 11.39 -23.89 -9.55
C ALA A 31 11.06 -25.10 -10.44
N LYS A 32 11.32 -26.32 -9.92
CA LYS A 32 10.99 -27.57 -10.60
C LYS A 32 9.48 -27.70 -10.86
N ALA A 33 8.65 -27.48 -9.84
CA ALA A 33 7.19 -27.56 -9.95
C ALA A 33 6.61 -26.49 -10.91
N ALA A 34 7.21 -25.29 -10.95
CA ALA A 34 6.82 -24.23 -11.88
C ALA A 34 7.34 -24.44 -13.32
N GLY A 35 8.25 -25.41 -13.53
CA GLY A 35 8.88 -25.70 -14.82
C GLY A 35 9.83 -24.59 -15.28
N ILE A 36 10.58 -23.98 -14.35
CA ILE A 36 11.58 -22.94 -14.61
C ILE A 36 12.92 -23.27 -13.96
N SER A 37 14.00 -22.61 -14.38
CA SER A 37 15.30 -22.75 -13.70
C SER A 37 15.30 -22.01 -12.35
N GLU A 38 16.08 -22.51 -11.39
CA GLU A 38 16.27 -21.85 -10.08
C GLU A 38 16.73 -20.39 -10.25
N THR A 39 17.69 -20.14 -11.15
CA THR A 39 18.16 -18.78 -11.48
C THR A 39 17.03 -17.86 -11.94
N THR A 40 16.07 -18.38 -12.71
CA THR A 40 14.91 -17.61 -13.15
C THR A 40 13.98 -17.28 -11.97
N LEU A 41 13.76 -18.24 -11.07
CA LEU A 41 12.97 -18.03 -9.87
C LEU A 41 13.62 -16.99 -8.93
N TYR A 42 14.95 -17.06 -8.73
CA TYR A 42 15.67 -16.05 -7.96
C TYR A 42 15.54 -14.65 -8.57
N ARG A 43 15.63 -14.52 -9.90
CA ARG A 43 15.37 -13.25 -10.58
C ARG A 43 13.94 -12.75 -10.38
N TYR A 44 12.94 -13.63 -10.36
CA TYR A 44 11.57 -13.25 -10.04
C TYR A 44 11.43 -12.78 -8.59
N LEU A 45 12.04 -13.47 -7.62
CA LEU A 45 11.99 -13.08 -6.21
C LEU A 45 12.62 -11.70 -5.94
N ASN A 46 13.58 -11.29 -6.78
CA ASN A 46 14.18 -9.95 -6.75
C ASN A 46 13.35 -8.88 -7.48
N ASP A 47 12.31 -9.26 -8.23
CA ASP A 47 11.37 -8.33 -8.87
C ASP A 47 10.27 -7.92 -7.89
N GLY A 48 10.17 -6.62 -7.61
CA GLY A 48 9.21 -6.07 -6.64
C GLY A 48 7.75 -6.38 -6.97
N SER A 49 7.39 -6.44 -8.25
CA SER A 49 6.01 -6.74 -8.69
C SER A 49 5.68 -8.21 -8.51
N PHE A 50 6.63 -9.11 -8.78
CA PHE A 50 6.46 -10.53 -8.49
C PHE A 50 6.34 -10.79 -6.99
N ARG A 51 7.21 -10.15 -6.19
CA ARG A 51 7.19 -10.28 -4.72
C ARG A 51 5.88 -9.77 -4.12
N ALA A 52 5.36 -8.64 -4.63
CA ALA A 52 4.05 -8.14 -4.21
C ALA A 52 2.93 -9.15 -4.51
N MET A 53 2.90 -9.70 -5.71
CA MET A 53 1.93 -10.73 -6.10
C MET A 53 2.06 -12.01 -5.25
N TYR A 54 3.29 -12.45 -4.95
CA TYR A 54 3.54 -13.59 -4.08
C TYR A 54 3.06 -13.34 -2.65
N ASN A 55 3.37 -12.17 -2.09
CA ASN A 55 2.94 -11.79 -0.74
C ASN A 55 1.41 -11.68 -0.64
N GLU A 56 0.76 -11.14 -1.66
CA GLU A 56 -0.70 -11.11 -1.75
C GLU A 56 -1.30 -12.52 -1.78
N ALA A 57 -0.72 -13.42 -2.57
CA ALA A 57 -1.16 -14.80 -2.61
C ALA A 57 -0.95 -15.53 -1.27
N LYS A 58 0.16 -15.26 -0.57
CA LYS A 58 0.38 -15.75 0.81
C LYS A 58 -0.69 -15.26 1.76
N ARG A 59 -1.01 -13.96 1.72
CA ARG A 59 -2.06 -13.37 2.58
C ARG A 59 -3.39 -14.10 2.38
N ARG A 60 -3.84 -14.25 1.13
CA ARG A 60 -5.08 -14.98 0.81
C ARG A 60 -5.10 -16.42 1.31
N MET A 61 -3.97 -17.13 1.20
CA MET A 61 -3.85 -18.50 1.72
C MET A 61 -3.94 -18.54 3.25
N LEU A 62 -3.32 -17.56 3.92
CA LEU A 62 -3.39 -17.43 5.37
C LEU A 62 -4.79 -17.02 5.83
N ASP A 63 -5.49 -16.15 5.12
CA ASP A 63 -6.83 -15.69 5.50
C ASP A 63 -7.82 -16.86 5.68
N GLY A 64 -7.80 -17.81 4.74
CA GLY A 64 -8.62 -19.02 4.85
C GLY A 64 -8.24 -19.89 6.05
N THR A 65 -6.95 -19.97 6.37
CA THR A 65 -6.43 -20.72 7.54
C THR A 65 -6.81 -20.04 8.85
N ILE A 66 -6.69 -18.71 8.91
CA ILE A 66 -7.08 -17.88 10.05
C ILE A 66 -8.57 -18.04 10.33
N ASN A 67 -9.43 -18.03 9.29
CA ASN A 67 -10.87 -18.24 9.48
C ASN A 67 -11.19 -19.63 10.05
N LYS A 68 -10.50 -20.67 9.58
CA LYS A 68 -10.62 -22.02 10.16
C LYS A 68 -10.16 -22.06 11.62
N LEU A 69 -9.05 -21.37 11.94
CA LEU A 69 -8.55 -21.28 13.30
C LEU A 69 -9.55 -20.55 14.22
N ARG A 70 -10.10 -19.41 13.78
CA ARG A 70 -11.13 -18.67 14.51
C ARG A 70 -12.35 -19.53 14.82
N LEU A 71 -12.84 -20.28 13.83
CA LEU A 71 -13.95 -21.22 14.03
C LEU A 71 -13.60 -22.32 15.05
N ALA A 72 -12.42 -22.92 14.94
CA ALA A 72 -11.96 -23.94 15.88
C ALA A 72 -11.76 -23.39 17.31
N SER A 73 -11.30 -22.14 17.44
CA SER A 73 -11.14 -21.47 18.73
C SER A 73 -12.47 -21.30 19.47
N SER A 74 -13.59 -21.07 18.75
CA SER A 74 -14.92 -21.02 19.37
C SER A 74 -15.24 -22.34 20.08
N GLY A 75 -15.05 -23.48 19.40
CA GLY A 75 -15.26 -24.79 20.02
C GLY A 75 -14.28 -25.09 21.16
N ALA A 76 -13.06 -24.55 21.11
CA ALA A 76 -12.11 -24.66 22.21
C ALA A 76 -12.56 -23.89 23.47
N VAL A 77 -13.20 -22.73 23.29
CA VAL A 77 -13.82 -21.97 24.39
C VAL A 77 -14.93 -22.81 25.03
N ASP A 78 -15.81 -23.41 24.23
CA ASP A 78 -16.91 -24.26 24.74
C ASP A 78 -16.37 -25.43 25.58
N VAL A 79 -15.26 -26.05 25.15
CA VAL A 79 -14.60 -27.13 25.91
C VAL A 79 -14.03 -26.62 27.24
N LEU A 80 -13.40 -25.45 27.24
CA LEU A 80 -12.87 -24.86 28.48
C LEU A 80 -14.00 -24.49 29.45
N GLU A 81 -15.12 -23.95 28.95
CA GLU A 81 -16.30 -23.66 29.77
C GLU A 81 -16.89 -24.94 30.37
N ALA A 82 -17.06 -25.99 29.55
CA ALA A 82 -17.55 -27.28 30.01
C ALA A 82 -16.67 -27.86 31.11
N ILE A 83 -15.34 -27.85 30.93
CA ILE A 83 -14.39 -28.32 31.96
C ILE A 83 -14.48 -27.45 33.22
N ALA A 84 -14.56 -26.12 33.11
CA ALA A 84 -14.61 -25.23 34.27
C ALA A 84 -15.86 -25.45 35.13
N HIS A 85 -16.99 -25.74 34.48
CA HIS A 85 -18.30 -25.93 35.12
C HIS A 85 -18.61 -27.37 35.53
N ASP A 86 -17.90 -28.36 34.99
CA ASP A 86 -18.12 -29.77 35.33
C ASP A 86 -17.61 -30.11 36.75
N PRO A 87 -18.49 -30.48 37.70
CA PRO A 87 -18.08 -30.87 39.04
C PRO A 87 -17.37 -32.23 39.09
N ALA A 88 -17.48 -33.07 38.06
CA ALA A 88 -16.76 -34.35 37.98
C ALA A 88 -15.31 -34.18 37.51
N SER A 89 -14.98 -33.06 36.89
CA SER A 89 -13.61 -32.73 36.46
C SER A 89 -12.70 -32.44 37.65
N PRO A 90 -11.41 -32.85 37.63
CA PRO A 90 -10.46 -32.55 38.70
C PRO A 90 -10.38 -31.06 39.00
N GLN A 91 -10.28 -30.69 40.28
CA GLN A 91 -10.27 -29.28 40.70
C GLN A 91 -9.17 -28.45 40.01
N SER A 92 -8.00 -29.06 39.81
CA SER A 92 -6.90 -28.42 39.08
C SER A 92 -7.24 -28.14 37.61
N ALA A 93 -7.94 -29.05 36.93
CA ALA A 93 -8.37 -28.87 35.53
C ALA A 93 -9.39 -27.74 35.40
N ARG A 94 -10.34 -27.68 36.34
CA ARG A 94 -11.35 -26.60 36.42
C ARG A 94 -10.72 -25.22 36.61
N VAL A 95 -9.77 -25.13 37.56
CA VAL A 95 -9.02 -23.88 37.82
C VAL A 95 -8.18 -23.47 36.61
N ALA A 96 -7.53 -24.43 35.95
CA ALA A 96 -6.74 -24.16 34.75
C ALA A 96 -7.63 -23.62 33.61
N ALA A 97 -8.77 -24.26 33.36
CA ALA A 97 -9.71 -23.82 32.33
C ALA A 97 -10.27 -22.41 32.61
N ALA A 98 -10.72 -22.15 33.84
CA ALA A 98 -11.19 -20.83 34.24
C ALA A 98 -10.09 -19.76 34.11
N LYS A 99 -8.86 -20.08 34.52
CA LYS A 99 -7.71 -19.19 34.37
C LYS A 99 -7.43 -18.87 32.89
N THR A 100 -7.41 -19.87 32.02
CA THR A 100 -7.18 -19.67 30.58
C THR A 100 -8.27 -18.79 29.96
N LEU A 101 -9.55 -19.00 30.31
CA LEU A 101 -10.65 -18.16 29.84
C LEU A 101 -10.46 -16.70 30.25
N LEU A 102 -10.14 -16.45 31.52
CA LEU A 102 -9.89 -15.09 32.03
C LEU A 102 -8.68 -14.43 31.37
N GLU A 103 -7.58 -15.16 31.19
CA GLU A 103 -6.38 -14.65 30.49
C GLU A 103 -6.68 -14.28 29.04
N MET A 104 -7.46 -15.11 28.33
CA MET A 104 -7.84 -14.82 26.94
C MET A 104 -8.80 -13.64 26.87
N ALA A 105 -9.75 -13.50 27.79
CA ALA A 105 -10.67 -12.36 27.84
C ALA A 105 -9.91 -11.03 28.01
N VAL A 106 -8.96 -10.98 28.95
CA VAL A 106 -8.11 -9.78 29.16
C VAL A 106 -7.28 -9.48 27.91
N ARG A 107 -6.68 -10.50 27.28
CA ARG A 107 -5.90 -10.30 26.06
C ARG A 107 -6.75 -9.80 24.89
N CYS A 108 -7.95 -10.34 24.70
CA CYS A 108 -8.84 -9.91 23.61
C CYS A 108 -9.28 -8.46 23.82
N GLY A 109 -9.69 -8.08 25.04
CA GLY A 109 -10.05 -6.70 25.34
C GLY A 109 -8.91 -5.72 25.10
N ALA A 110 -7.67 -6.08 25.44
CA ALA A 110 -6.50 -5.24 25.15
C ALA A 110 -6.24 -5.09 23.64
N ILE A 111 -6.47 -6.15 22.84
CA ILE A 111 -6.34 -6.09 21.37
C ILE A 111 -7.41 -5.18 20.78
N GLU A 112 -8.67 -5.33 21.21
CA GLU A 112 -9.78 -4.49 20.76
C GLU A 112 -9.55 -3.01 21.07
N GLU A 113 -9.04 -2.69 22.27
CA GLU A 113 -8.68 -1.33 22.64
C GLU A 113 -7.59 -0.75 21.73
N ILE A 114 -6.55 -1.55 21.43
CA ILE A 114 -5.46 -1.13 20.53
C ILE A 114 -5.99 -0.89 19.12
N GLU A 115 -6.83 -1.78 18.60
CA GLU A 115 -7.45 -1.65 17.27
C GLU A 115 -8.34 -0.40 17.20
N GLN A 116 -9.13 -0.13 18.24
CA GLN A 116 -9.94 1.08 18.31
C GLN A 116 -9.09 2.35 18.31
N ARG A 117 -8.04 2.38 19.14
CA ARG A 117 -7.10 3.52 19.19
C ARG A 117 -6.36 3.72 17.88
N LEU A 118 -6.05 2.64 17.16
CA LEU A 118 -5.45 2.72 15.83
C LEU A 118 -6.41 3.38 14.83
N LEU A 119 -7.68 2.96 14.80
CA LEU A 119 -8.70 3.57 13.94
C LEU A 119 -8.92 5.06 14.25
N GLU A 120 -8.92 5.44 15.52
CA GLU A 120 -9.01 6.84 15.95
C GLU A 120 -7.80 7.66 15.48
N LEU A 121 -6.59 7.08 15.56
CA LEU A 121 -5.37 7.71 15.05
C LEU A 121 -5.37 7.84 13.53
N GLU A 122 -5.80 6.81 12.80
CA GLU A 122 -5.92 6.85 11.34
C GLU A 122 -6.94 7.91 10.90
N ALA A 123 -8.07 8.03 11.60
CA ALA A 123 -9.07 9.05 11.33
C ALA A 123 -8.58 10.48 11.65
N SER A 124 -7.83 10.66 12.74
CA SER A 124 -7.28 11.98 13.07
C SER A 124 -6.18 12.42 12.09
N ASN A 125 -5.29 11.51 11.69
CA ASN A 125 -4.28 11.78 10.65
C ASN A 125 -4.92 12.12 9.30
N ALA A 126 -6.00 11.43 8.91
CA ALA A 126 -6.72 11.75 7.68
C ALA A 126 -7.24 13.20 7.68
N LYS A 127 -7.79 13.67 8.80
CA LYS A 127 -8.27 15.07 8.96
C LYS A 127 -7.13 16.09 8.90
N VAL A 128 -5.98 15.78 9.50
CA VAL A 128 -4.79 16.65 9.43
C VAL A 128 -4.29 16.76 7.99
N ILE A 129 -4.21 15.64 7.26
CA ILE A 129 -3.80 15.64 5.85
C ILE A 129 -4.78 16.43 4.97
N GLU A 130 -6.09 16.32 5.23
CA GLU A 130 -7.12 17.10 4.54
C GLU A 130 -7.00 18.61 4.85
N GLY A 131 -6.76 18.97 6.11
CA GLY A 131 -6.48 20.35 6.51
C GLY A 131 -5.27 20.95 5.80
N VAL A 132 -4.15 20.20 5.76
CA VAL A 132 -2.92 20.62 5.06
C VAL A 132 -3.14 20.77 3.56
N ARG A 133 -3.93 19.90 2.91
CA ARG A 133 -4.30 20.06 1.49
C ARG A 133 -5.15 21.31 1.27
N SER A 134 -6.11 21.59 2.15
CA SER A 134 -6.95 22.80 2.05
C SER A 134 -6.16 24.11 2.23
N GLU A 135 -5.14 24.11 3.10
CA GLU A 135 -4.23 25.25 3.28
C GLU A 135 -3.30 25.44 2.07
N GLN A 136 -2.83 24.37 1.44
CA GLN A 136 -2.02 24.43 0.23
C GLN A 136 -2.83 24.84 -1.02
N ASP A 137 -4.07 24.36 -1.14
CA ASP A 137 -4.99 24.76 -2.21
C ASP A 137 -5.43 26.23 -2.07
N GLY A 138 -5.48 26.76 -0.83
CA GLY A 138 -5.73 28.18 -0.55
C GLY A 138 -4.52 29.11 -0.74
N LEU A 139 -3.29 28.57 -0.78
CA LEU A 139 -2.06 29.32 -1.09
C LEU A 139 -1.70 29.33 -2.58
N ALA A 140 -2.44 28.62 -3.44
CA ALA A 140 -2.37 28.83 -4.88
C ALA A 140 -2.95 30.21 -5.19
N THR A 141 -2.08 31.21 -5.29
CA THR A 141 -2.44 32.58 -5.64
C THR A 141 -3.24 32.62 -6.95
N PRO A 142 -4.37 33.34 -7.03
CA PRO A 142 -5.03 33.63 -8.29
C PRO A 142 -4.18 34.65 -9.07
N ASP A 143 -3.10 34.19 -9.71
CA ASP A 143 -2.45 34.96 -10.77
C ASP A 143 -3.03 34.55 -12.12
N SER A 144 -4.06 35.28 -12.57
CA SER A 144 -4.26 35.62 -13.99
C SER A 144 -5.44 36.54 -14.29
N GLU A 145 -5.78 37.50 -13.41
CA GLU A 145 -6.59 38.66 -13.80
C GLU A 145 -5.83 39.99 -13.64
N VAL A 146 -4.61 40.06 -14.18
CA VAL A 146 -4.08 41.35 -14.63
C VAL A 146 -4.36 41.47 -16.13
N GLY A 147 -5.56 41.98 -16.42
CA GLY A 147 -5.96 42.66 -17.65
C GLY A 147 -5.18 42.37 -18.94
N GLU A 148 -5.46 41.24 -19.58
CA GLU A 148 -5.26 41.10 -21.03
C GLU A 148 -6.33 41.90 -21.79
N SER A 149 -6.34 43.23 -21.69
CA SER A 149 -7.26 44.07 -22.50
C SER A 149 -6.84 45.53 -22.64
N ASN A 150 -5.56 45.85 -22.90
CA ASN A 150 -5.22 47.12 -23.60
C ASN A 150 -3.76 47.23 -24.10
N TRP A 151 -3.31 46.37 -25.03
CA TRP A 151 -2.02 46.58 -25.73
C TRP A 151 -2.14 46.78 -27.25
N ARG A 152 -3.35 46.82 -27.80
CA ARG A 152 -3.59 47.18 -29.21
C ARG A 152 -4.23 48.56 -29.29
N GLY A 153 -3.41 49.61 -29.36
CA GLY A 153 -3.89 50.95 -29.71
C GLY A 153 -3.26 52.09 -28.92
N ARG A 154 -1.94 52.23 -28.95
CA ARG A 154 -1.30 53.53 -28.76
C ARG A 154 -0.13 53.63 -29.73
N GLU A 155 -0.39 54.28 -30.85
CA GLU A 155 0.63 54.87 -31.71
C GLU A 155 1.59 55.67 -30.83
N VAL A 156 2.85 55.25 -30.83
CA VAL A 156 3.94 56.13 -30.43
C VAL A 156 4.25 56.98 -31.65
N ASP A 157 3.77 58.22 -31.62
CA ASP A 157 4.20 59.29 -32.52
C ASP A 157 5.72 59.43 -32.39
N ASN A 158 6.44 58.85 -33.35
CA ASN A 158 7.88 58.99 -33.48
C ASN A 158 8.19 60.33 -34.15
N ALA A 159 8.02 61.42 -33.40
CA ALA A 159 8.47 62.74 -33.78
C ALA A 159 9.77 63.06 -33.03
N GLY A 160 10.87 63.11 -33.78
CA GLY A 160 12.03 63.93 -33.42
C GLY A 160 13.15 63.22 -32.68
N TRP A 161 13.95 62.44 -33.42
CA TRP A 161 15.40 62.39 -33.19
C TRP A 161 16.11 62.45 -34.55
N ASN A 162 16.29 63.68 -35.06
CA ASN A 162 17.35 64.02 -36.02
C ASN A 162 18.67 63.83 -35.26
N GLY A 163 19.64 63.04 -35.71
CA GLY A 163 20.32 63.14 -36.99
C GLY A 163 21.78 63.50 -36.68
N ALA A 164 22.68 62.51 -36.68
CA ALA A 164 24.12 62.73 -36.73
C ALA A 164 24.85 61.41 -36.97
N HIS A 165 24.93 60.97 -38.23
CA HIS A 165 26.01 60.12 -38.71
C HIS A 165 26.00 60.18 -40.25
N ASP A 166 26.74 61.13 -40.84
CA ASP A 166 27.68 60.80 -41.91
C ASP A 166 28.51 61.99 -42.42
N ALA A 167 29.78 61.67 -42.67
CA ALA A 167 30.74 62.27 -43.60
C ALA A 167 31.37 63.65 -43.32
N ALA A 168 32.62 63.63 -42.87
CA ALA A 168 33.74 64.43 -43.41
C ALA A 168 35.03 63.59 -43.24
N THR A 169 35.56 62.93 -44.27
CA THR A 169 36.57 63.42 -45.23
C THR A 169 37.73 64.20 -44.61
N ASP A 170 38.88 63.50 -44.53
CA ASP A 170 40.27 63.90 -44.82
C ASP A 170 40.89 65.25 -44.39
N ASN A 171 42.18 65.11 -44.03
CA ASN A 171 43.31 66.06 -44.07
C ASN A 171 43.44 67.02 -42.87
N VAL A 172 44.53 67.08 -42.09
CA VAL A 172 45.99 67.13 -42.37
C VAL A 172 46.77 66.58 -41.17
#